data_AF-A0A956CNM6-F1
#
_entry.id   AF-A0A956CNM6-F1
#
_cell.length_a   1.000
_cell.length_b   1.000
_cell.length_c   1.000
_cell.angle_alpha   90.00
_cell.angle_beta   90.00
_cell.angle_gamma   90.00
#
_symmetry.space_group_name_H-M   'P 1'
#
loop_
_entity.id
_entity.type
_entity.pdbx_description
1 polymer ?
#
loop_
_entity_poly.entity_id
_entity_poly.type
_entity_poly.pdbx_seq_one_letter_code
_entity_poly.pdbx_strand_id
1 'polypeptide(L)'
;MLTNRCFCAVAVVLGLGAFASSCSTEPGGSTQTSADGGDDAGIDAGPAPCTSDAECDDGRYCNGEETCDAGFCADGAKVVCDDGIECTVDVCSEAERACVSAAPDKDGDGKGDIHCVNADNEPLGDDCDDNDANRFPGNVEVCDQGTHDEDCNPETFGRVDNDGDTFYSAACCNVGPDDTMYCGTDCDDVRSNVNPNATEACDGFDNDCDSTMDEGVGIQLYPDLDGDGHGDENAVPVLACAGAARLSNVNDDCNDGDPAIHGTQLEICDGK
;
A
#
# COMPACT_ATOMS: atom_id res chain seq x y z
N MET A 1 -12.42 -40.69 2.14
CA MET A 1 -13.07 -41.36 3.28
C MET A 1 -13.18 -40.35 4.41
N LEU A 2 -14.25 -39.56 4.45
CA LEU A 2 -14.50 -38.62 5.55
C LEU A 2 -15.20 -39.38 6.67
N THR A 3 -14.54 -39.53 7.80
CA THR A 3 -15.09 -40.16 9.00
C THR A 3 -15.97 -39.16 9.77
N ASN A 4 -17.28 -39.38 9.67
CA ASN A 4 -18.31 -38.81 10.51
C ASN A 4 -18.05 -39.19 11.98
N ARG A 5 -17.94 -38.20 12.89
CA ARG A 5 -18.07 -38.44 14.34
C ARG A 5 -19.23 -37.64 14.90
N CYS A 6 -20.30 -38.38 15.20
CA CYS A 6 -21.40 -37.97 16.07
C CYS A 6 -20.88 -37.66 17.47
N PHE A 7 -21.26 -36.51 18.01
CA PHE A 7 -21.33 -36.31 19.46
C PHE A 7 -22.77 -36.00 19.84
N CYS A 8 -23.28 -36.80 20.78
CA CYS A 8 -24.63 -36.71 21.32
C CYS A 8 -24.62 -35.82 22.58
N ALA A 9 -25.68 -35.04 22.71
CA ALA A 9 -25.90 -33.95 23.66
C ALA A 9 -26.14 -34.37 25.12
N VAL A 10 -25.86 -33.46 26.07
CA VAL A 10 -26.62 -33.19 27.33
C VAL A 10 -26.35 -31.71 27.71
N ALA A 11 -27.21 -30.75 27.35
CA ALA A 11 -28.35 -30.21 28.11
C ALA A 11 -27.99 -29.35 29.33
N VAL A 12 -28.18 -28.03 29.22
CA VAL A 12 -28.60 -27.15 30.32
C VAL A 12 -29.72 -26.26 29.80
N VAL A 13 -30.94 -26.51 30.27
CA VAL A 13 -32.12 -25.68 30.04
C VAL A 13 -32.26 -24.72 31.22
N LEU A 14 -32.00 -23.44 30.96
CA LEU A 14 -32.44 -22.27 31.73
C LEU A 14 -32.61 -21.20 30.63
N GLY A 15 -33.80 -20.74 30.24
CA GLY A 15 -34.87 -20.19 31.05
C GLY A 15 -35.26 -18.88 30.37
N LEU A 16 -36.42 -18.87 29.72
CA LEU A 16 -37.27 -17.74 29.33
C LEU A 16 -36.66 -16.52 28.61
N GLY A 17 -37.08 -16.30 27.37
CA GLY A 17 -36.97 -14.99 26.71
C GLY A 17 -37.24 -15.05 25.20
N ALA A 18 -38.49 -15.28 24.81
CA ALA A 18 -38.92 -15.18 23.42
C ALA A 18 -38.92 -13.70 22.97
N PHE A 19 -38.21 -13.37 21.89
CA PHE A 19 -38.47 -12.17 21.11
C PHE A 19 -39.12 -12.58 19.79
N ALA A 20 -40.42 -12.30 19.73
CA ALA A 20 -41.25 -12.50 18.56
C ALA A 20 -40.90 -11.47 17.49
N SER A 21 -40.76 -11.97 16.26
CA SER A 21 -40.82 -11.19 15.03
C SER A 21 -42.23 -10.60 14.89
N SER A 22 -42.33 -9.27 14.91
CA SER A 22 -43.59 -8.55 14.68
C SER A 22 -43.61 -8.02 13.25
N CYS A 23 -44.37 -8.71 12.39
CA CYS A 23 -44.87 -8.20 11.12
C CYS A 23 -46.20 -7.49 11.41
N SER A 24 -46.24 -6.17 11.27
CA SER A 24 -47.45 -5.38 11.51
C SER A 24 -48.40 -5.51 10.33
N THR A 25 -49.62 -5.97 10.61
CA THR A 25 -50.78 -5.95 9.73
C THR A 25 -51.75 -4.89 10.27
N GLU A 26 -52.14 -3.94 9.43
CA GLU A 26 -53.22 -2.99 9.70
C GLU A 26 -54.57 -3.60 9.26
N PRO A 27 -55.67 -3.40 10.01
CA PRO A 27 -56.96 -3.97 9.70
C PRO A 27 -57.90 -3.02 8.93
N GLY A 28 -58.78 -3.62 8.13
CA GLY A 28 -60.18 -3.20 8.08
C GLY A 28 -60.55 -2.17 7.01
N GLY A 29 -61.19 -2.66 5.95
CA GLY A 29 -61.77 -1.82 4.91
C GLY A 29 -62.99 -1.01 5.35
N SER A 30 -63.35 -0.04 4.52
CA SER A 30 -64.73 0.38 4.39
C SER A 30 -65.01 0.84 2.95
N THR A 31 -66.03 0.18 2.38
CA THR A 31 -67.00 0.69 1.41
C THR A 31 -66.51 1.17 0.04
N GLN A 32 -66.69 0.30 -0.95
CA GLN A 32 -66.98 0.68 -2.32
C GLN A 32 -68.24 1.55 -2.37
N THR A 33 -68.11 2.75 -2.94
CA THR A 33 -69.22 3.44 -3.62
C THR A 33 -68.86 3.53 -5.09
N SER A 34 -69.69 2.88 -5.89
CA SER A 34 -69.68 2.89 -7.34
C SER A 34 -70.34 4.18 -7.86
N ALA A 35 -69.92 4.57 -9.07
CA ALA A 35 -70.50 5.55 -10.00
C ALA A 35 -70.17 7.04 -9.76
N ASP A 36 -69.19 7.53 -10.52
CA ASP A 36 -69.39 8.46 -11.64
C ASP A 36 -68.37 8.01 -12.73
N GLY A 37 -68.71 7.74 -14.00
CA GLY A 37 -69.81 8.29 -14.77
C GLY A 37 -69.44 9.63 -15.40
N GLY A 38 -68.23 9.76 -15.96
CA GLY A 38 -67.86 10.85 -16.86
C GLY A 38 -66.81 10.30 -17.84
N ASP A 39 -67.25 9.92 -19.03
CA ASP A 39 -67.22 10.80 -20.20
C ASP A 39 -65.78 10.99 -20.72
N ASP A 40 -65.31 9.91 -21.31
CA ASP A 40 -64.40 9.84 -22.43
C ASP A 40 -64.84 10.81 -23.55
N ALA A 41 -64.48 12.09 -23.39
CA ALA A 41 -64.53 13.09 -24.44
C ALA A 41 -63.59 14.29 -24.16
N GLY A 42 -62.45 14.32 -24.85
CA GLY A 42 -61.51 15.45 -24.92
C GLY A 42 -60.49 15.42 -23.78
N ILE A 43 -59.19 15.31 -24.02
CA ILE A 43 -58.42 16.15 -24.93
C ILE A 43 -57.24 15.31 -25.45
N ASP A 44 -57.37 14.75 -26.66
CA ASP A 44 -56.24 14.56 -27.57
C ASP A 44 -55.96 15.92 -28.22
N ALA A 45 -55.70 16.93 -27.39
CA ALA A 45 -54.87 18.02 -27.86
C ALA A 45 -53.47 17.46 -27.73
N GLY A 46 -52.81 17.31 -28.87
CA GLY A 46 -51.35 17.42 -28.87
C GLY A 46 -50.94 18.63 -28.01
N PRO A 47 -49.70 18.62 -27.51
CA PRO A 47 -49.20 19.65 -26.58
C PRO A 47 -49.71 21.02 -27.00
N ALA A 48 -50.37 21.72 -26.06
CA ALA A 48 -50.94 23.03 -26.33
C ALA A 48 -49.84 23.90 -26.95
N PRO A 49 -50.15 24.68 -28.00
CA PRO A 49 -49.13 25.44 -28.69
C PRO A 49 -48.48 26.40 -27.71
N CYS A 50 -47.15 26.38 -27.64
CA CYS A 50 -46.40 27.27 -26.78
C CYS A 50 -46.63 28.74 -27.20
N THR A 51 -46.51 29.64 -26.25
CA THR A 51 -46.61 31.09 -26.45
C THR A 51 -45.36 31.84 -25.98
N SER A 52 -44.47 31.17 -25.25
CA SER A 52 -43.16 31.67 -24.86
C SER A 52 -42.15 30.53 -24.70
N ASP A 53 -40.86 30.86 -24.80
CA ASP A 53 -39.76 29.90 -24.66
C ASP A 53 -39.78 29.19 -23.28
N ALA A 54 -40.19 29.90 -22.22
CA ALA A 54 -40.29 29.33 -20.87
C ALA A 54 -41.34 28.22 -20.72
N GLU A 55 -42.33 28.15 -21.63
CA GLU A 55 -43.30 27.05 -21.66
C GLU A 55 -42.75 25.80 -22.34
N CYS A 56 -41.61 25.92 -23.03
CA CYS A 56 -40.92 24.85 -23.70
C CYS A 56 -39.80 24.23 -22.87
N ASP A 57 -39.42 24.83 -21.73
CA ASP A 57 -38.38 24.32 -20.83
C ASP A 57 -38.77 22.91 -20.30
N ASP A 58 -38.17 21.86 -20.86
CA ASP A 58 -38.36 20.47 -20.43
C ASP A 58 -37.48 20.11 -19.21
N GLY A 59 -36.69 21.08 -18.72
CA GLY A 59 -35.80 20.96 -17.59
C GLY A 59 -34.45 20.31 -17.92
N ARG A 60 -34.22 19.90 -19.18
CA ARG A 60 -32.93 19.37 -19.63
C ARG A 60 -32.02 20.50 -20.09
N TYR A 61 -30.82 20.52 -19.54
CA TYR A 61 -29.78 21.48 -19.88
C TYR A 61 -29.01 21.06 -21.13
N CYS A 62 -28.75 19.75 -21.32
CA CYS A 62 -27.80 19.30 -22.33
C CYS A 62 -28.33 19.27 -23.77
N ASN A 63 -29.65 19.26 -23.96
CA ASN A 63 -30.29 19.48 -25.27
C ASN A 63 -30.38 20.96 -25.65
N GLY A 64 -29.97 21.88 -24.76
CA GLY A 64 -29.87 23.31 -25.04
C GLY A 64 -31.17 24.07 -24.76
N GLU A 65 -31.08 25.41 -24.74
CA GLU A 65 -32.22 26.30 -24.43
C GLU A 65 -33.33 26.14 -25.47
N GLU A 66 -34.50 25.68 -25.02
CA GLU A 66 -35.66 25.43 -25.87
C GLU A 66 -36.36 26.74 -26.27
N THR A 67 -36.78 26.81 -27.53
CA THR A 67 -37.45 27.99 -28.07
C THR A 67 -38.83 27.62 -28.59
N CYS A 68 -39.78 28.53 -28.38
CA CYS A 68 -41.12 28.42 -28.91
C CYS A 68 -41.17 29.02 -30.32
N ASP A 69 -41.19 28.17 -31.35
CA ASP A 69 -41.33 28.61 -32.73
C ASP A 69 -42.69 28.20 -33.31
N ALA A 70 -43.48 29.19 -33.73
CA ALA A 70 -44.79 29.01 -34.35
C ALA A 70 -45.77 28.10 -33.56
N GLY A 71 -45.67 28.09 -32.23
CA GLY A 71 -46.52 27.27 -31.35
C GLY A 71 -46.01 25.83 -31.17
N PHE A 72 -44.79 25.53 -31.60
CA PHE A 72 -44.13 24.25 -31.35
C PHE A 72 -42.84 24.48 -30.57
N CYS A 73 -42.64 23.68 -29.53
CA CYS A 73 -41.37 23.67 -28.81
C CYS A 73 -40.31 22.99 -29.66
N ALA A 74 -39.17 23.65 -29.81
CA ALA A 74 -37.99 23.11 -30.46
C ALA A 74 -36.83 23.12 -29.46
N ASP A 75 -36.21 21.95 -29.29
CA ASP A 75 -34.95 21.80 -28.56
C ASP A 75 -33.90 22.77 -29.12
N GLY A 76 -33.09 23.31 -28.21
CA GLY A 76 -31.97 24.18 -28.55
C GLY A 76 -30.84 23.46 -29.29
N ALA A 77 -29.73 24.17 -29.47
CA ALA A 77 -28.50 23.54 -29.90
C ALA A 77 -27.92 22.73 -28.73
N LYS A 78 -27.67 21.43 -28.97
CA LYS A 78 -27.01 20.56 -27.99
C LYS A 78 -25.75 21.21 -27.42
N VAL A 79 -25.63 21.20 -26.10
CA VAL A 79 -24.43 21.70 -25.41
C VAL A 79 -23.22 20.83 -25.78
N VAL A 80 -22.15 21.46 -26.26
CA VAL A 80 -20.87 20.83 -26.58
C VAL A 80 -19.90 21.16 -25.46
N CYS A 81 -19.37 20.11 -24.80
CA CYS A 81 -18.54 20.25 -23.61
C CYS A 81 -17.06 19.96 -23.82
N ASP A 82 -16.63 19.76 -25.07
CA ASP A 82 -15.22 19.54 -25.42
C ASP A 82 -14.36 20.69 -24.91
N ASP A 83 -13.48 20.40 -23.95
CA ASP A 83 -12.55 21.35 -23.34
C ASP A 83 -11.24 21.50 -24.13
N GLY A 84 -11.09 20.72 -25.20
CA GLY A 84 -9.92 20.70 -26.07
C GLY A 84 -8.75 19.86 -25.54
N ILE A 85 -8.95 19.07 -24.48
CA ILE A 85 -7.96 18.17 -23.90
C ILE A 85 -8.29 16.74 -24.34
N GLU A 86 -7.40 16.09 -25.10
CA GLU A 86 -7.74 14.81 -25.75
C GLU A 86 -8.02 13.64 -24.78
N CYS A 87 -7.48 13.70 -23.57
CA CYS A 87 -7.63 12.62 -22.59
C CYS A 87 -8.86 12.76 -21.70
N THR A 88 -9.46 13.95 -21.58
CA THR A 88 -10.57 14.20 -20.66
C THR A 88 -11.85 13.53 -21.19
N VAL A 89 -12.68 13.10 -20.24
CA VAL A 89 -14.03 12.63 -20.52
C VAL A 89 -14.98 13.82 -20.36
N ASP A 90 -15.33 14.44 -21.48
CA ASP A 90 -16.20 15.61 -21.51
C ASP A 90 -17.68 15.22 -21.52
N VAL A 91 -18.36 15.47 -20.40
CA VAL A 91 -19.76 15.10 -20.22
C VAL A 91 -20.59 16.33 -19.88
N CYS A 92 -21.70 16.48 -20.59
CA CYS A 92 -22.73 17.41 -20.16
C CYS A 92 -23.55 16.78 -19.02
N SER A 93 -23.53 17.40 -17.84
CA SER A 93 -24.24 16.95 -16.65
C SER A 93 -25.57 17.67 -16.50
N GLU A 94 -26.67 16.93 -16.58
CA GLU A 94 -28.02 17.43 -16.30
C GLU A 94 -28.20 17.81 -14.82
N ALA A 95 -27.55 17.08 -13.92
CA ALA A 95 -27.64 17.30 -12.48
C ALA A 95 -26.95 18.60 -12.06
N GLU A 96 -25.79 18.89 -12.66
CA GLU A 96 -25.01 20.09 -12.36
C GLU A 96 -25.38 21.27 -13.28
N ARG A 97 -26.15 21.00 -14.34
CA ARG A 97 -26.49 21.96 -15.41
C ARG A 97 -25.23 22.65 -15.95
N ALA A 98 -24.20 21.85 -16.17
CA ALA A 98 -22.85 22.30 -16.53
C ALA A 98 -22.13 21.26 -17.39
N CYS A 99 -21.10 21.72 -18.09
CA CYS A 99 -20.10 20.83 -18.67
C CYS A 99 -19.12 20.41 -17.58
N VAL A 100 -18.92 19.10 -17.45
CA VAL A 100 -17.98 18.48 -16.52
C VAL A 100 -16.95 17.76 -17.35
N SER A 101 -15.68 18.13 -17.16
CA SER A 101 -14.53 17.51 -17.79
C SER A 101 -13.63 16.98 -16.68
N ALA A 102 -13.24 15.72 -16.78
CA ALA A 102 -12.40 15.05 -15.80
C ALA A 102 -11.42 14.13 -16.50
N ALA A 103 -10.27 13.88 -15.85
CA ALA A 103 -9.40 12.78 -16.24
C ALA A 103 -10.18 11.45 -16.21
N PRO A 104 -9.87 10.51 -17.11
CA PRO A 104 -10.53 9.22 -17.14
C PRO A 104 -10.20 8.43 -15.87
N ASP A 105 -11.21 7.71 -15.37
CA ASP A 105 -11.11 6.73 -14.28
C ASP A 105 -11.50 5.37 -14.89
N LYS A 106 -10.49 4.60 -15.28
CA LYS A 106 -10.66 3.38 -16.08
C LYS A 106 -10.81 2.14 -15.22
N ASP A 107 -10.16 2.10 -14.06
CA ASP A 107 -10.26 0.96 -13.15
C ASP A 107 -11.37 1.10 -12.09
N GLY A 108 -11.94 2.29 -11.94
CA GLY A 108 -13.13 2.56 -11.15
C GLY A 108 -12.88 2.78 -9.66
N ASP A 109 -11.69 3.23 -9.28
CA ASP A 109 -11.36 3.55 -7.88
C ASP A 109 -11.83 4.97 -7.44
N GLY A 110 -12.30 5.78 -8.40
CA GLY A 110 -12.78 7.13 -8.17
C GLY A 110 -11.70 8.22 -8.25
N LYS A 111 -10.50 7.88 -8.71
CA LYS A 111 -9.41 8.79 -9.08
C LYS A 111 -9.24 8.78 -10.59
N GLY A 112 -8.81 9.91 -11.14
CA GLY A 112 -8.54 10.03 -12.57
C GLY A 112 -7.06 9.88 -12.87
N ASP A 113 -6.73 9.42 -14.07
CA ASP A 113 -5.37 9.21 -14.57
C ASP A 113 -4.48 10.46 -14.42
N ILE A 114 -3.36 10.33 -13.70
CA ILE A 114 -2.34 11.39 -13.54
C ILE A 114 -1.66 11.76 -14.87
N HIS A 115 -1.66 10.85 -15.85
CA HIS A 115 -1.07 11.09 -17.17
C HIS A 115 -2.00 11.91 -18.08
N CYS A 116 -3.25 12.12 -17.68
CA CYS A 116 -4.11 13.09 -18.32
C CYS A 116 -3.70 14.50 -17.88
N VAL A 117 -3.07 15.25 -18.78
CA VAL A 117 -2.51 16.57 -18.50
C VAL A 117 -3.11 17.65 -19.39
N ASN A 118 -3.13 18.89 -18.88
CA ASN A 118 -3.51 20.06 -19.68
C ASN A 118 -2.37 20.54 -20.60
N ALA A 119 -2.61 21.65 -21.31
CA ALA A 119 -1.63 22.24 -22.23
C ALA A 119 -0.34 22.73 -21.55
N ASP A 120 -0.36 22.94 -20.23
CA ASP A 120 0.78 23.36 -19.41
C ASP A 120 1.48 22.16 -18.73
N ASN A 121 1.12 20.93 -19.11
CA ASN A 121 1.59 19.67 -18.51
C ASN A 121 1.20 19.50 -17.03
N GLU A 122 0.16 20.17 -16.57
CA GLU A 122 -0.38 19.96 -15.22
C GLU A 122 -1.31 18.74 -15.22
N PRO A 123 -1.13 17.78 -14.28
CA PRO A 123 -2.03 16.64 -14.11
C PRO A 123 -3.46 17.09 -13.78
N LEU A 124 -4.43 16.45 -14.42
CA LEU A 124 -5.86 16.63 -14.18
C LEU A 124 -6.45 15.54 -13.29
N GLY A 125 -5.72 14.45 -13.11
CA GLY A 125 -5.99 13.35 -12.19
C GLY A 125 -4.81 13.13 -11.25
N ASP A 126 -4.99 12.26 -10.26
CA ASP A 126 -3.96 11.94 -9.27
C ASP A 126 -3.63 10.44 -9.21
N ASP A 127 -4.30 9.60 -10.00
CA ASP A 127 -4.09 8.15 -10.07
C ASP A 127 -2.80 7.81 -10.82
N CYS A 128 -1.85 7.15 -10.14
CA CYS A 128 -0.56 6.80 -10.70
C CYS A 128 -0.59 5.53 -11.57
N ASP A 129 -1.67 4.75 -11.56
CA ASP A 129 -1.92 3.67 -12.51
C ASP A 129 -3.41 3.41 -12.69
N ASP A 130 -4.00 4.11 -13.66
CA ASP A 130 -5.39 4.00 -14.14
C ASP A 130 -5.74 2.63 -14.77
N ASN A 131 -4.98 1.57 -14.46
CA ASN A 131 -5.31 0.19 -14.78
C ASN A 131 -5.36 -0.70 -13.53
N ASP A 132 -5.07 -0.15 -12.35
CA ASP A 132 -5.01 -0.84 -11.07
C ASP A 132 -5.69 -0.03 -9.98
N ALA A 133 -6.94 -0.39 -9.69
CA ALA A 133 -7.80 0.22 -8.68
C ALA A 133 -7.28 0.15 -7.23
N ASN A 134 -6.05 -0.32 -7.00
CA ASN A 134 -5.35 -0.28 -5.72
C ASN A 134 -4.13 0.66 -5.74
N ARG A 135 -3.92 1.46 -6.79
CA ARG A 135 -2.76 2.34 -6.94
C ARG A 135 -3.18 3.79 -7.10
N PHE A 136 -3.63 4.40 -6.00
CA PHE A 136 -4.20 5.74 -6.02
C PHE A 136 -3.98 6.51 -4.71
N PRO A 137 -3.96 7.85 -4.74
CA PRO A 137 -3.66 8.64 -3.56
C PRO A 137 -4.57 8.40 -2.36
N GLY A 138 -3.94 8.08 -1.24
CA GLY A 138 -4.59 7.80 0.04
C GLY A 138 -5.13 6.38 0.17
N ASN A 139 -4.79 5.47 -0.74
CA ASN A 139 -4.98 4.05 -0.51
C ASN A 139 -4.11 3.57 0.68
N VAL A 140 -4.38 2.36 1.17
CA VAL A 140 -3.59 1.77 2.25
C VAL A 140 -2.37 1.08 1.67
N GLU A 141 -1.18 1.54 2.07
CA GLU A 141 0.10 0.89 1.79
C GLU A 141 0.16 -0.57 2.28
N VAL A 142 0.62 -1.45 1.41
CA VAL A 142 0.87 -2.85 1.70
C VAL A 142 2.34 -3.15 1.45
N CYS A 143 2.95 -3.90 2.37
CA CYS A 143 4.29 -4.42 2.10
C CYS A 143 4.15 -5.61 1.17
N ASP A 144 4.36 -5.36 -0.12
CA ASP A 144 4.26 -6.37 -1.15
C ASP A 144 5.64 -6.80 -1.68
N GLN A 145 5.65 -7.88 -2.43
CA GLN A 145 6.87 -8.36 -3.09
C GLN A 145 6.94 -7.70 -4.47
N GLY A 146 7.39 -6.45 -4.51
CA GLY A 146 7.32 -5.63 -5.71
C GLY A 146 7.66 -4.18 -5.42
N THR A 147 7.40 -3.33 -6.41
CA THR A 147 7.51 -1.87 -6.30
C THR A 147 6.12 -1.26 -6.50
N HIS A 148 5.11 -1.88 -5.90
CA HIS A 148 3.72 -1.52 -6.07
C HIS A 148 3.38 -0.45 -5.03
N ASP A 149 3.58 0.81 -5.41
CA ASP A 149 3.19 1.95 -4.59
C ASP A 149 1.65 2.10 -4.66
N GLU A 150 0.94 1.76 -3.58
CA GLU A 150 -0.52 1.77 -3.50
C GLU A 150 -1.10 3.17 -3.35
N ASP A 151 -0.41 4.07 -2.64
CA ASP A 151 -0.91 5.41 -2.34
C ASP A 151 -0.29 6.52 -3.20
N CYS A 152 0.43 6.13 -4.26
CA CYS A 152 1.13 7.00 -5.19
C CYS A 152 2.13 7.95 -4.51
N ASN A 153 2.61 7.58 -3.33
CA ASN A 153 3.68 8.26 -2.65
C ASN A 153 4.79 7.26 -2.30
N PRO A 154 5.96 7.33 -2.97
CA PRO A 154 7.01 6.34 -2.77
C PRO A 154 7.65 6.40 -1.38
N GLU A 155 7.49 7.50 -0.62
CA GLU A 155 7.99 7.61 0.76
C GLU A 155 7.14 6.82 1.78
N THR A 156 5.90 6.51 1.42
CA THR A 156 5.01 5.65 2.19
C THR A 156 5.12 4.27 1.58
N PHE A 157 5.75 3.35 2.30
CA PHE A 157 5.85 1.94 1.95
C PHE A 157 5.22 1.15 3.10
N GLY A 158 4.62 -0.01 2.81
CA GLY A 158 3.98 -0.86 3.81
C GLY A 158 4.80 -1.01 5.10
N ARG A 159 4.29 -0.45 6.21
CA ARG A 159 5.01 -0.35 7.49
C ARG A 159 4.92 -1.64 8.28
N VAL A 160 5.71 -2.64 7.89
CA VAL A 160 5.86 -3.90 8.63
C VAL A 160 7.02 -3.77 9.61
N ASP A 161 6.73 -4.03 10.88
CA ASP A 161 7.65 -4.10 12.02
C ASP A 161 7.21 -5.32 12.86
N ASN A 162 7.77 -6.48 12.53
CA ASN A 162 7.35 -7.77 13.10
C ASN A 162 8.04 -8.06 14.44
N ASP A 163 9.21 -7.50 14.69
CA ASP A 163 9.97 -7.72 15.93
C ASP A 163 9.82 -6.60 16.98
N GLY A 164 9.22 -5.48 16.59
CA GLY A 164 8.84 -4.37 17.46
C GLY A 164 9.97 -3.43 17.82
N ASP A 165 11.02 -3.34 17.00
CA ASP A 165 12.19 -2.47 17.25
C ASP A 165 12.08 -1.06 16.68
N THR A 166 10.94 -0.73 16.07
CA THR A 166 10.57 0.56 15.46
C THR A 166 11.21 0.87 14.12
N PHE A 167 11.97 -0.07 13.56
CA PHE A 167 12.40 -0.01 12.18
C PHE A 167 11.46 -0.85 11.31
N TYR A 168 11.37 -0.46 10.05
CA TYR A 168 10.52 -1.17 9.09
C TYR A 168 11.38 -2.06 8.22
N SER A 169 10.83 -3.24 7.90
CA SER A 169 11.48 -4.24 7.07
C SER A 169 12.04 -3.64 5.77
N ALA A 170 13.33 -3.87 5.50
CA ALA A 170 13.99 -3.51 4.26
C ALA A 170 13.50 -4.31 3.04
N ALA A 171 12.65 -5.33 3.26
CA ALA A 171 11.95 -6.02 2.20
C ALA A 171 10.76 -5.23 1.63
N CYS A 172 10.26 -4.22 2.35
CA CYS A 172 9.17 -3.37 1.92
C CYS A 172 9.74 -2.14 1.22
N CYS A 173 9.43 -1.97 -0.08
CA CYS A 173 10.02 -0.90 -0.89
C CYS A 173 9.07 -0.37 -1.96
N ASN A 174 9.12 0.93 -2.20
CA ASN A 174 8.49 1.60 -3.35
C ASN A 174 9.54 2.27 -4.24
N VAL A 175 9.23 2.43 -5.54
CA VAL A 175 10.13 3.09 -6.51
C VAL A 175 9.56 4.45 -6.89
N GLY A 176 10.38 5.48 -6.70
CA GLY A 176 10.04 6.84 -7.08
C GLY A 176 10.20 7.11 -8.59
N PRO A 177 9.76 8.29 -9.05
CA PRO A 177 9.79 8.67 -10.47
C PRO A 177 11.19 8.73 -11.12
N ASP A 178 12.24 8.79 -10.31
CA ASP A 178 13.64 8.83 -10.72
C ASP A 178 14.39 7.50 -10.54
N ASP A 179 13.63 6.40 -10.42
CA ASP A 179 14.11 5.06 -10.08
C ASP A 179 14.77 4.98 -8.68
N THR A 180 14.62 5.99 -7.83
CA THR A 180 15.07 5.93 -6.43
C THR A 180 14.22 4.94 -5.66
N MET A 181 14.89 4.03 -4.94
CA MET A 181 14.23 3.05 -4.10
C MET A 181 14.04 3.60 -2.68
N TYR A 182 12.80 3.57 -2.20
CA TYR A 182 12.42 3.95 -0.84
C TYR A 182 12.03 2.68 -0.09
N CYS A 183 12.93 2.19 0.75
CA CYS A 183 12.73 0.97 1.52
C CYS A 183 12.69 1.25 3.02
N GLY A 184 12.18 0.27 3.76
CA GLY A 184 12.56 0.09 5.15
C GLY A 184 14.08 -0.07 5.32
N THR A 185 14.54 0.08 6.55
CA THR A 185 15.97 0.05 6.89
C THR A 185 16.37 -1.15 7.74
N ASP A 186 15.39 -1.97 8.13
CA ASP A 186 15.62 -3.16 8.93
C ASP A 186 15.97 -4.36 8.05
N CYS A 187 17.23 -4.78 8.12
CA CYS A 187 17.76 -5.91 7.38
C CYS A 187 17.32 -7.27 7.94
N ASP A 188 16.76 -7.34 9.16
CA ASP A 188 16.24 -8.56 9.77
C ASP A 188 15.04 -8.30 10.69
N ASP A 189 13.88 -8.13 10.06
CA ASP A 189 12.55 -7.91 10.68
C ASP A 189 12.02 -9.10 11.50
N VAL A 190 12.86 -10.03 11.94
CA VAL A 190 12.49 -11.02 12.96
C VAL A 190 13.38 -10.95 14.21
N ARG A 191 14.42 -10.12 14.21
CA ARG A 191 15.38 -9.98 15.31
C ARG A 191 15.52 -8.50 15.71
N SER A 192 14.81 -8.12 16.77
CA SER A 192 14.77 -6.74 17.31
C SER A 192 16.12 -6.16 17.78
N ASN A 193 17.20 -6.94 17.71
CA ASN A 193 18.56 -6.54 18.02
C ASN A 193 19.43 -6.38 16.77
N VAL A 194 18.82 -6.43 15.57
CA VAL A 194 19.42 -6.22 14.27
C VAL A 194 18.65 -5.12 13.58
N ASN A 195 19.21 -3.91 13.55
CA ASN A 195 18.58 -2.71 13.00
C ASN A 195 19.59 -1.55 12.92
N PRO A 196 19.31 -0.45 12.20
CA PRO A 196 20.20 0.71 12.03
C PRO A 196 20.84 1.33 13.29
N ASN A 197 20.27 1.07 14.47
CA ASN A 197 20.79 1.59 15.74
C ASN A 197 21.36 0.49 16.65
N ALA A 198 21.41 -0.74 16.19
CA ALA A 198 22.02 -1.83 16.93
C ALA A 198 23.53 -1.59 17.07
N THR A 199 24.13 -2.32 18.01
CA THR A 199 25.58 -2.35 18.14
C THR A 199 26.07 -3.60 17.46
N GLU A 200 27.07 -3.45 16.58
CA GLU A 200 27.76 -4.59 16.00
C GLU A 200 28.26 -5.56 17.08
N ALA A 201 28.05 -6.84 16.81
CA ALA A 201 28.64 -7.95 17.53
C ALA A 201 29.49 -8.75 16.54
N CYS A 202 30.62 -9.26 17.00
CA CYS A 202 31.48 -10.09 16.16
C CYS A 202 30.91 -11.51 16.05
N ASP A 203 29.80 -11.66 15.32
CA ASP A 203 29.01 -12.88 15.19
C ASP A 203 28.81 -13.34 13.73
N GLY A 204 29.40 -12.60 12.78
CA GLY A 204 29.32 -12.89 11.35
C GLY A 204 28.03 -12.40 10.69
N PHE A 205 27.26 -11.57 11.38
CA PHE A 205 26.07 -10.90 10.85
C PHE A 205 26.24 -9.39 10.91
N ASP A 206 25.65 -8.71 9.93
CA ASP A 206 25.40 -7.27 9.99
C ASP A 206 24.31 -7.04 11.04
N ASN A 207 24.64 -6.42 12.17
CA ASN A 207 23.67 -6.14 13.23
C ASN A 207 23.10 -4.73 13.08
N ASP A 208 23.89 -3.77 12.62
CA ASP A 208 23.48 -2.38 12.50
C ASP A 208 22.97 -2.00 11.10
N CYS A 209 22.76 -2.98 10.23
CA CYS A 209 22.19 -2.87 8.89
C CYS A 209 22.90 -1.83 7.99
N ASP A 210 24.21 -1.62 8.18
CA ASP A 210 25.01 -0.69 7.38
C ASP A 210 25.61 -1.33 6.11
N SER A 211 25.27 -2.61 5.86
CA SER A 211 25.77 -3.46 4.77
C SER A 211 27.23 -3.89 4.92
N THR A 212 27.83 -3.65 6.08
CA THR A 212 29.10 -4.25 6.47
C THR A 212 28.87 -5.24 7.62
N MET A 213 29.82 -6.16 7.79
CA MET A 213 29.70 -7.22 8.78
C MET A 213 30.84 -7.09 9.76
N ASP A 214 30.53 -7.14 11.05
CA ASP A 214 31.49 -7.16 12.15
C ASP A 214 32.49 -5.98 12.10
N GLU A 215 32.08 -4.81 11.62
CA GLU A 215 32.94 -3.63 11.56
C GLU A 215 33.10 -2.98 12.94
N GLY A 216 34.28 -2.40 13.19
CA GLY A 216 34.59 -1.78 14.48
C GLY A 216 34.73 -2.73 15.68
N VAL A 217 34.32 -4.00 15.57
CA VAL A 217 34.39 -5.02 16.64
C VAL A 217 35.54 -6.02 16.47
N GLY A 218 36.13 -6.10 15.28
CA GLY A 218 37.34 -6.87 15.04
C GLY A 218 38.50 -6.41 15.92
N ILE A 219 39.26 -7.37 16.45
CA ILE A 219 40.52 -7.10 17.16
C ILE A 219 41.70 -7.56 16.32
N GLN A 220 42.85 -6.95 16.58
CA GLN A 220 44.08 -7.30 15.90
C GLN A 220 44.62 -8.61 16.46
N LEU A 221 44.75 -9.63 15.61
CA LEU A 221 45.22 -10.96 15.96
C LEU A 221 46.38 -11.40 15.07
N TYR A 222 47.19 -12.33 15.58
CA TYR A 222 48.42 -12.82 14.98
C TYR A 222 48.26 -14.30 14.62
N PRO A 223 48.73 -14.77 13.46
CA PRO A 223 48.75 -16.19 13.09
C PRO A 223 49.40 -17.05 14.17
N ASP A 224 48.67 -18.04 14.65
CA ASP A 224 49.13 -19.07 15.59
C ASP A 224 49.20 -20.40 14.81
N LEU A 225 50.42 -20.74 14.34
CA LEU A 225 50.64 -21.84 13.40
C LEU A 225 50.63 -23.20 14.10
N ASP A 226 51.06 -23.26 15.35
CA ASP A 226 51.23 -24.50 16.10
C ASP A 226 50.16 -24.74 17.19
N GLY A 227 49.36 -23.71 17.50
CA GLY A 227 48.13 -23.78 18.29
C GLY A 227 48.35 -23.64 19.80
N ASP A 228 49.41 -22.99 20.24
CA ASP A 228 49.73 -22.80 21.66
C ASP A 228 49.08 -21.55 22.29
N GLY A 229 48.42 -20.73 21.48
CA GLY A 229 47.79 -19.47 21.89
C GLY A 229 48.74 -18.27 21.88
N HIS A 230 49.93 -18.41 21.31
CA HIS A 230 50.88 -17.35 20.98
C HIS A 230 50.97 -17.21 19.46
N GLY A 231 50.99 -15.98 18.96
CA GLY A 231 51.05 -15.72 17.52
C GLY A 231 52.41 -15.21 17.09
N ASP A 232 52.74 -15.45 15.81
CA ASP A 232 53.99 -15.04 15.16
C ASP A 232 54.20 -13.52 15.31
N GLU A 233 55.27 -13.14 16.03
CA GLU A 233 55.62 -11.75 16.28
C GLU A 233 56.03 -10.99 15.01
N ASN A 234 56.45 -11.71 13.97
CA ASN A 234 56.94 -11.19 12.70
C ASN A 234 55.85 -11.16 11.61
N ALA A 235 54.69 -11.78 11.87
CA ALA A 235 53.57 -11.75 10.95
C ALA A 235 52.88 -10.38 10.92
N VAL A 236 52.30 -10.05 9.76
CA VAL A 236 51.34 -8.94 9.67
C VAL A 236 50.06 -9.40 10.35
N PRO A 237 49.55 -8.67 11.36
CA PRO A 237 48.36 -9.09 12.06
C PRO A 237 47.10 -8.89 11.21
N VAL A 238 46.10 -9.72 11.47
CA VAL A 238 44.81 -9.76 10.78
C VAL A 238 43.73 -9.19 11.71
N LEU A 239 42.78 -8.44 11.14
CA LEU A 239 41.60 -7.99 11.88
C LEU A 239 40.55 -9.11 11.85
N ALA A 240 40.17 -9.62 13.02
CA ALA A 240 39.17 -10.69 13.13
C ALA A 240 38.50 -10.70 14.52
N CYS A 241 37.42 -11.47 14.64
CA CYS A 241 36.74 -11.68 15.92
C CYS A 241 37.65 -12.37 16.94
N ALA A 242 37.50 -11.99 18.21
CA ALA A 242 38.18 -12.67 19.31
C ALA A 242 37.86 -14.16 19.32
N GLY A 243 38.89 -15.00 19.44
CA GLY A 243 38.73 -16.46 19.42
C GLY A 243 38.64 -17.07 18.02
N ALA A 244 38.90 -16.31 16.95
CA ALA A 244 39.10 -16.86 15.62
C ALA A 244 40.18 -17.96 15.64
N ALA A 245 39.92 -19.08 14.97
CA ALA A 245 40.81 -20.23 15.00
C ALA A 245 42.17 -19.92 14.36
N ARG A 246 43.25 -20.43 14.96
CA ARG A 246 44.65 -20.22 14.51
C ARG A 246 45.10 -18.76 14.55
N LEU A 247 44.47 -17.97 15.41
CA LEU A 247 44.80 -16.58 15.64
C LEU A 247 44.89 -16.33 17.15
N SER A 248 45.93 -15.61 17.57
CA SER A 248 46.13 -15.18 18.96
C SER A 248 46.12 -13.67 19.10
N ASN A 249 45.64 -13.16 20.24
CA ASN A 249 45.77 -11.75 20.60
C ASN A 249 47.10 -11.44 21.32
N VAL A 250 47.99 -12.43 21.42
CA VAL A 250 49.33 -12.33 21.99
C VAL A 250 50.34 -12.63 20.88
N ASN A 251 51.39 -11.81 20.73
CA ASN A 251 52.29 -11.82 19.58
C ASN A 251 53.76 -12.07 19.96
N ASP A 252 54.01 -13.03 20.83
CA ASP A 252 55.32 -13.34 21.40
C ASP A 252 55.76 -14.78 21.11
N ASP A 253 55.27 -15.38 20.03
CA ASP A 253 55.78 -16.67 19.55
C ASP A 253 57.16 -16.49 18.92
N CYS A 254 58.13 -17.22 19.45
CA CYS A 254 59.51 -17.20 18.97
C CYS A 254 59.79 -18.32 17.96
N ASN A 255 58.90 -19.31 17.84
CA ASN A 255 59.01 -20.42 16.90
C ASN A 255 57.63 -21.01 16.56
N ASP A 256 57.04 -20.50 15.47
CA ASP A 256 55.73 -20.88 14.90
C ASP A 256 55.53 -22.37 14.54
N GLY A 257 56.49 -23.25 14.82
CA GLY A 257 56.38 -24.69 14.59
C GLY A 257 56.57 -25.55 15.84
N ASP A 258 56.77 -24.94 17.01
CA ASP A 258 57.01 -25.64 18.28
C ASP A 258 56.20 -24.99 19.43
N PRO A 259 55.06 -25.59 19.83
CA PRO A 259 54.14 -25.07 20.87
C PRO A 259 54.75 -24.85 22.25
N ALA A 260 56.02 -25.23 22.42
CA ALA A 260 56.76 -25.03 23.64
C ALA A 260 57.53 -23.71 23.64
N ILE A 261 57.84 -23.06 22.52
CA ILE A 261 58.84 -21.98 22.47
C ILE A 261 58.16 -20.62 22.22
N HIS A 262 57.74 -19.97 23.30
CA HIS A 262 57.01 -18.69 23.28
C HIS A 262 57.42 -17.79 24.45
N GLY A 263 57.10 -16.48 24.37
CA GLY A 263 57.59 -15.44 25.28
C GLY A 263 57.12 -15.53 26.74
N THR A 264 56.10 -16.34 27.03
CA THR A 264 55.66 -16.63 28.40
C THR A 264 56.11 -18.00 28.93
N GLN A 265 56.88 -18.77 28.15
CA GLN A 265 57.44 -20.03 28.60
C GLN A 265 58.35 -19.79 29.83
N LEU A 266 58.23 -20.67 30.84
CA LEU A 266 59.22 -20.74 31.90
C LEU A 266 60.54 -21.20 31.29
N GLU A 267 61.49 -20.28 31.11
CA GLU A 267 62.82 -20.63 30.60
C GLU A 267 63.47 -21.71 31.47
N ILE A 268 63.63 -22.89 30.88
CA ILE A 268 64.49 -23.93 31.40
C ILE A 268 65.86 -23.67 30.79
N CYS A 269 66.91 -23.58 31.60
CA CYS A 269 68.29 -23.34 31.11
C CYS A 269 68.85 -24.57 30.35
N ASP A 270 68.24 -24.96 29.23
CA ASP A 270 68.66 -26.07 28.37
C ASP A 270 69.37 -25.60 27.08
N GLY A 271 69.47 -24.28 26.88
CA GLY A 271 70.27 -23.66 25.83
C GLY A 271 69.58 -23.58 24.48
N LYS A 272 68.25 -23.68 24.46
CA LYS A 272 67.41 -23.31 23.32
C LYS A 272 66.85 -21.91 23.46
#